data_AF-A0A1W9J029-F1
#
_entry.id   AF-A0A1W9J029-F1
#
_cell.length_a   1.000
_cell.length_b   1.000
_cell.length_c   1.000
_cell.angle_alpha   90.00
_cell.angle_beta   90.00
_cell.angle_gamma   90.00
#
_symmetry.space_group_name_H-M   'P 1'
#
loop_
_entity.id
_entity.type
_entity.pdbx_description
1 polymer ?
#
loop_
_entity_poly.entity_id
_entity_poly.type
_entity_poly.pdbx_seq_one_letter_code
_entity_poly.pdbx_strand_id
1 'polypeptide(L)'
;MEPALSASQSVGAVLADGVKAPTPSRICLITLGGELFAVDLRHVREVFELESVTPVPGMPSTLVGVANLRGTVMPLADLRPSLGIPSTASLPFVVVVRHGQQQVGILIDAVPEIRTIHPDDLLNATSRGLSESRPFLSGLAKIEERMSGMVDVQKLLACVEGVLN
;
A
#
# COMPACT_ATOMS: atom_id res chain seq x y z
N MET A 1 18.42 -37.21 61.96
CA MET A 1 17.07 -36.71 62.28
C MET A 1 16.64 -35.89 61.09
N GLU A 2 15.99 -36.54 60.12
CA GLU A 2 15.19 -35.87 59.08
C GLU A 2 13.85 -35.46 59.72
N PRO A 3 13.15 -34.42 59.22
CA PRO A 3 12.22 -34.70 58.12
C PRO A 3 12.04 -33.58 57.07
N ALA A 4 11.78 -34.04 55.84
CA ALA A 4 10.66 -33.72 54.95
C ALA A 4 10.53 -32.33 54.30
N LEU A 5 10.64 -32.38 52.97
CA LEU A 5 9.65 -31.90 51.98
C LEU A 5 8.82 -30.66 52.37
N SER A 6 9.03 -29.57 51.62
CA SER A 6 7.89 -28.87 51.03
C SER A 6 8.19 -28.59 49.57
N ALA A 7 7.59 -29.42 48.71
CA ALA A 7 7.31 -29.06 47.35
C ALA A 7 6.33 -27.88 47.36
N SER A 8 6.62 -26.86 46.55
CA SER A 8 5.60 -26.01 45.95
C SER A 8 6.03 -25.74 44.53
N GLN A 9 5.39 -26.44 43.61
CA GLN A 9 5.37 -26.14 42.20
C GLN A 9 4.69 -24.78 42.01
N SER A 10 5.34 -23.84 41.33
CA SER A 10 4.66 -22.81 40.56
C SER A 10 4.70 -23.21 39.09
N VAL A 11 3.49 -23.42 38.58
CA VAL A 11 3.10 -23.77 37.24
C VAL A 11 3.16 -22.53 36.33
N GLY A 12 3.63 -22.71 35.09
CA GLY A 12 3.37 -21.82 33.94
C GLY A 12 4.33 -20.63 33.81
N ALA A 13 4.81 -20.24 32.64
CA ALA A 13 4.21 -20.39 31.32
C ALA A 13 5.28 -20.54 30.23
N VAL A 14 5.02 -21.47 29.32
CA VAL A 14 5.50 -21.45 27.94
C VAL A 14 4.64 -20.43 27.19
N LEU A 15 5.24 -19.34 26.71
CA LEU A 15 4.72 -18.47 25.63
C LEU A 15 5.95 -18.03 24.82
N ALA A 16 6.27 -18.69 23.72
CA ALA A 16 5.65 -18.58 22.40
C ALA A 16 5.95 -17.23 21.72
N ASP A 17 6.65 -17.34 20.59
CA ASP A 17 6.94 -16.38 19.52
C ASP A 17 7.59 -15.04 19.88
N GLY A 18 8.83 -14.90 19.40
CA GLY A 18 9.53 -13.63 19.32
C GLY A 18 8.77 -12.69 18.38
N VAL A 19 7.86 -11.90 18.96
CA VAL A 19 7.33 -10.70 18.31
C VAL A 19 8.51 -9.75 18.12
N LYS A 20 9.09 -9.77 16.90
CA LYS A 20 10.07 -8.79 16.46
C LYS A 20 9.54 -7.41 16.82
N ALA A 21 10.30 -6.67 17.66
CA ALA A 21 9.95 -5.32 18.04
C ALA A 21 9.58 -4.53 16.77
N PRO A 22 8.43 -3.85 16.77
CA PRO A 22 7.92 -3.30 15.54
C PRO A 22 8.92 -2.24 15.05
N THR A 23 9.43 -2.45 13.85
CA THR A 23 10.58 -1.71 13.31
C THR A 23 10.06 -0.52 12.50
N PRO A 24 10.68 0.67 12.58
CA PRO A 24 10.34 1.78 11.69
C PRO A 24 10.41 1.32 10.24
N SER A 25 9.36 1.65 9.48
CA SER A 25 9.21 1.28 8.08
C SER A 25 9.33 2.53 7.20
N ARG A 26 9.67 2.36 5.92
CA ARG A 26 9.69 3.48 4.97
C ARG A 26 8.47 3.44 4.07
N ILE A 27 7.89 4.59 3.83
CA ILE A 27 6.72 4.78 2.98
C ILE A 27 7.02 5.84 1.91
N CYS A 28 6.39 5.67 0.76
CA CYS A 28 6.33 6.62 -0.33
C CYS A 28 4.97 7.33 -0.25
N LEU A 29 5.00 8.65 -0.05
CA LEU A 29 3.82 9.50 -0.02
C LEU A 29 3.48 9.94 -1.42
N ILE A 30 2.27 9.60 -1.87
CA ILE A 30 1.71 10.01 -3.14
C ILE A 30 0.52 10.93 -2.90
N THR A 31 0.30 11.84 -3.85
CA THR A 31 -0.87 12.73 -3.84
C THR A 31 -1.83 12.30 -4.93
N LEU A 32 -3.11 12.16 -4.57
CA LEU A 32 -4.22 11.85 -5.47
C LEU A 32 -5.36 12.86 -5.25
N GLY A 33 -5.67 13.68 -6.25
CA GLY A 33 -6.66 14.76 -6.13
C GLY A 33 -6.40 15.72 -4.95
N GLY A 34 -5.13 15.89 -4.55
CA GLY A 34 -4.75 16.71 -3.38
C GLY A 34 -4.81 16.01 -2.03
N GLU A 35 -5.24 14.75 -1.97
CA GLU A 35 -5.19 13.92 -0.75
C GLU A 35 -3.91 13.07 -0.72
N LEU A 36 -3.33 12.91 0.48
CA LEU A 36 -2.11 12.12 0.69
C LEU A 36 -2.42 10.65 0.97
N PHE A 37 -1.72 9.77 0.28
CA PHE A 37 -1.73 8.32 0.50
C PHE A 37 -0.32 7.79 0.68
N ALA A 38 -0.18 6.71 1.43
CA ALA A 38 1.08 6.05 1.69
C ALA A 38 1.17 4.71 0.94
N VAL A 39 2.29 4.48 0.28
CA VAL A 39 2.65 3.18 -0.29
C VAL A 39 3.86 2.65 0.45
N ASP A 40 3.86 1.37 0.83
CA ASP A 40 5.06 0.76 1.40
C ASP A 40 6.22 0.84 0.40
N LEU A 41 7.33 1.44 0.82
CA LEU A 41 8.47 1.69 -0.06
C LEU A 41 9.07 0.39 -0.63
N ARG A 42 8.88 -0.76 0.03
CA ARG A 42 9.35 -2.07 -0.45
C ARG A 42 8.74 -2.47 -1.79
N HIS A 43 7.55 -1.95 -2.11
CA HIS A 43 6.87 -2.20 -3.39
C HIS A 43 7.28 -1.21 -4.49
N VAL A 44 7.75 -0.01 -4.13
CA VAL A 44 8.07 1.05 -5.08
C VAL A 44 9.35 0.72 -5.86
N ARG A 45 9.36 0.96 -7.17
CA ARG A 45 10.49 0.69 -8.06
C ARG A 45 11.08 1.94 -8.68
N GLU A 46 10.22 2.77 -9.25
CA GLU A 46 10.64 4.00 -9.90
C GLU A 46 9.48 4.98 -9.98
N VAL A 47 9.83 6.24 -10.27
CA VAL A 47 8.90 7.33 -10.49
C VAL A 47 9.33 8.03 -11.76
N PHE A 48 8.38 8.34 -12.65
CA PHE A 48 8.67 9.03 -13.89
C PHE A 48 7.50 9.94 -14.31
N GLU A 49 7.78 10.88 -15.20
CA GLU A 49 6.78 11.74 -15.82
C GLU A 49 6.04 10.99 -16.92
N LEU A 50 4.71 11.03 -16.88
CA LEU A 50 3.85 10.38 -17.85
C LEU A 50 3.82 11.16 -19.16
N GLU A 51 4.36 10.57 -20.22
CA GLU A 51 4.29 11.16 -21.56
C GLU A 51 2.93 10.89 -22.23
N SER A 52 2.48 9.64 -22.22
CA SER A 52 1.22 9.23 -22.85
C SER A 52 0.66 7.94 -22.26
N VAL A 53 -0.67 7.80 -22.34
CA VAL A 53 -1.40 6.58 -22.01
C VAL A 53 -1.98 6.01 -23.29
N THR A 54 -1.72 4.73 -23.56
CA THR A 54 -2.40 3.98 -24.61
C THR A 54 -3.64 3.33 -24.00
N PRO A 55 -4.86 3.76 -24.36
CA PRO A 55 -6.08 3.17 -23.81
C PRO A 55 -6.26 1.75 -24.33
N VAL A 56 -6.68 0.84 -23.44
CA VAL A 56 -6.98 -0.56 -23.80
C VAL A 56 -8.47 -0.82 -23.53
N PRO A 57 -9.26 -1.19 -24.54
CA PRO A 57 -10.68 -1.49 -24.36
C PRO A 57 -10.89 -2.71 -23.44
N GLY A 58 -11.94 -2.65 -22.62
CA GLY A 58 -12.34 -3.78 -21.77
C GLY A 58 -11.57 -3.93 -20.46
N MET A 59 -10.69 -2.99 -20.11
CA MET A 59 -10.04 -2.98 -18.80
C MET A 59 -11.04 -2.63 -17.67
N PRO A 60 -10.80 -3.11 -16.43
CA PRO A 60 -11.48 -2.63 -15.23
C PRO A 60 -11.39 -1.11 -15.09
N SER A 61 -12.39 -0.48 -14.49
CA SER A 61 -12.46 0.99 -14.34
C SER A 61 -11.31 1.61 -13.53
N THR A 62 -10.61 0.82 -12.72
CA THR A 62 -9.40 1.24 -12.00
C THR A 62 -8.20 1.38 -12.94
N LEU A 63 -8.19 0.71 -14.08
CA LEU A 63 -7.11 0.74 -15.06
C LEU A 63 -7.47 1.65 -16.23
N VAL A 64 -6.61 2.60 -16.51
CA VAL A 64 -6.86 3.62 -17.56
C VAL A 64 -6.22 3.27 -18.90
N GLY A 65 -5.38 2.24 -18.92
CA GLY A 65 -4.65 1.81 -20.11
C GLY A 65 -3.25 1.30 -19.75
N VAL A 66 -2.34 1.44 -20.70
CA VAL A 66 -0.94 1.04 -20.58
C VAL A 66 0.01 2.16 -21.00
N ALA A 67 1.23 2.14 -20.49
CA ALA A 67 2.35 2.96 -20.97
C ALA A 67 3.55 2.08 -21.29
N ASN A 68 4.40 2.56 -22.19
CA ASN A 68 5.66 1.90 -22.51
C ASN A 68 6.78 2.47 -21.64
N LEU A 69 7.33 1.65 -20.76
CA LEU A 69 8.47 2.01 -19.93
C LEU A 69 9.68 1.20 -20.39
N ARG A 70 10.62 1.86 -21.09
CA ARG A 70 11.86 1.24 -21.59
C ARG A 70 11.64 -0.04 -22.40
N GLY A 71 10.59 -0.06 -23.24
CA GLY A 71 10.23 -1.22 -24.07
C GLY A 71 9.31 -2.23 -23.37
N THR A 72 8.98 -2.02 -22.09
CA THR A 72 8.06 -2.88 -21.35
C THR A 72 6.68 -2.22 -21.27
N VAL A 73 5.64 -2.93 -21.73
CA VAL A 73 4.26 -2.49 -21.58
C VAL A 73 3.85 -2.64 -20.12
N MET A 74 3.46 -1.54 -19.49
CA MET A 74 3.08 -1.49 -18.09
C MET A 74 1.64 -0.95 -17.95
N PRO A 75 0.76 -1.65 -17.22
CA PRO A 75 -0.59 -1.15 -16.94
C PRO A 75 -0.54 0.05 -16.00
N LEU A 76 -1.46 0.99 -16.23
CA LEU A 76 -1.61 2.21 -15.44
C LEU A 76 -2.95 2.23 -14.71
N ALA A 77 -2.91 2.59 -13.44
CA ALA A 77 -4.06 2.68 -12.55
C ALA A 77 -4.32 4.12 -12.10
N ASP A 78 -5.58 4.54 -12.18
CA ASP A 78 -6.09 5.73 -11.50
C ASP A 78 -6.95 5.26 -10.30
N LEU A 79 -6.43 5.49 -9.09
CA LEU A 79 -7.11 5.07 -7.86
C LEU A 79 -8.22 6.04 -7.41
N ARG A 80 -8.29 7.24 -7.99
CA ARG A 80 -9.24 8.28 -7.55
C ARG A 80 -10.70 7.82 -7.59
N PRO A 81 -11.20 7.20 -8.68
CA PRO A 81 -12.60 6.74 -8.72
C PRO A 81 -12.90 5.72 -7.64
N SER A 82 -11.95 4.82 -7.37
CA SER A 82 -12.06 3.77 -6.36
C SER A 82 -11.97 4.30 -4.93
N LEU A 83 -11.40 5.49 -4.72
CA LEU A 83 -11.27 6.14 -3.42
C LEU A 83 -12.32 7.26 -3.20
N GLY A 84 -13.20 7.51 -4.19
CA GLY A 84 -14.20 8.57 -4.15
C GLY A 84 -13.62 9.98 -4.33
N ILE A 85 -12.44 10.08 -4.95
CA ILE A 85 -11.74 11.34 -5.17
C ILE A 85 -12.13 11.89 -6.56
N PRO A 86 -12.45 13.19 -6.68
CA PRO A 86 -12.74 13.79 -7.99
C PRO A 86 -11.54 13.73 -8.95
N SER A 87 -11.79 13.31 -10.19
CA SER A 87 -10.78 13.25 -11.26
C SER A 87 -10.55 14.60 -11.95
N THR A 88 -10.40 15.68 -11.18
CA THR A 88 -10.27 17.05 -11.70
C THR A 88 -8.81 17.49 -11.90
N ALA A 89 -7.88 16.92 -11.14
CA ALA A 89 -6.46 17.20 -11.25
C ALA A 89 -5.80 16.39 -12.38
N SER A 90 -4.74 16.94 -12.98
CA SER A 90 -3.87 16.19 -13.89
C SER A 90 -3.03 15.20 -13.09
N LEU A 91 -2.75 14.02 -13.65
CA LEU A 91 -1.85 13.02 -13.07
C LEU A 91 -0.57 12.89 -13.92
N PRO A 92 0.35 13.86 -13.85
CA PRO A 92 1.52 13.91 -14.73
C PRO A 92 2.63 12.94 -14.33
N PHE A 93 2.53 12.24 -13.20
CA PHE A 93 3.57 11.31 -12.75
C PHE A 93 3.02 9.90 -12.55
N VAL A 94 3.91 8.93 -12.61
CA VAL A 94 3.63 7.52 -12.34
C VAL A 94 4.55 7.02 -11.25
N VAL A 95 4.01 6.38 -10.21
CA VAL A 95 4.78 5.53 -9.29
C VAL A 95 4.63 4.07 -9.70
N VAL A 96 5.73 3.42 -10.05
CA VAL A 96 5.74 1.99 -10.35
C VAL A 96 5.79 1.21 -9.05
N VAL A 97 4.78 0.38 -8.82
CA VAL A 97 4.73 -0.57 -7.70
C VAL A 97 4.79 -2.00 -8.22
N ARG A 98 5.51 -2.86 -7.50
CA ARG A 98 5.76 -4.25 -7.89
C ARG A 98 5.74 -5.19 -6.69
N HIS A 99 5.06 -6.31 -6.86
CA HIS A 99 5.09 -7.46 -5.96
C HIS A 99 5.33 -8.73 -6.80
N GLY A 100 6.38 -9.49 -6.48
CA GLY A 100 6.82 -10.61 -7.33
C GLY A 100 7.21 -10.17 -8.75
N GLN A 101 6.59 -10.79 -9.76
CA GLN A 101 6.79 -10.48 -11.19
C GLN A 101 5.78 -9.46 -11.74
N GLN A 102 4.75 -9.11 -10.97
CA GLN A 102 3.70 -8.21 -11.41
C GLN A 102 4.01 -6.78 -11.02
N GLN A 103 3.73 -5.85 -11.93
CA GLN A 103 3.88 -4.42 -11.70
C GLN A 103 2.74 -3.62 -12.31
N VAL A 104 2.49 -2.46 -11.72
CA VAL A 104 1.50 -1.49 -12.18
C VAL A 104 2.00 -0.09 -11.86
N GLY A 105 1.74 0.86 -12.74
CA GLY A 105 1.97 2.28 -12.49
C GLY A 105 0.74 2.91 -11.84
N ILE A 106 0.92 3.56 -10.70
CA ILE A 106 -0.11 4.39 -10.08
C ILE A 106 0.08 5.82 -10.57
N LEU A 107 -0.96 6.39 -11.17
CA LEU A 107 -0.97 7.79 -11.61
C LEU A 107 -1.15 8.73 -10.41
N ILE A 108 -0.34 9.78 -10.31
CA ILE A 108 -0.31 10.72 -9.16
C ILE A 108 -0.21 12.18 -9.62
N ASP A 109 -0.63 13.13 -8.77
CA ASP A 109 -0.64 14.56 -9.12
C ASP A 109 0.74 15.22 -8.99
N ALA A 110 1.57 14.75 -8.06
CA ALA A 110 2.81 15.42 -7.65
C ALA A 110 3.94 14.42 -7.38
N VAL A 111 5.19 14.88 -7.50
CA VAL A 111 6.39 14.09 -7.17
C VAL A 111 6.27 13.54 -5.76
N PRO A 112 6.47 12.22 -5.55
CA PRO A 112 6.27 11.61 -4.25
C PRO A 112 7.41 11.92 -3.29
N GLU A 113 7.09 11.87 -2.00
CA GLU A 113 8.05 12.06 -0.92
C GLU A 113 8.31 10.72 -0.23
N ILE A 114 9.53 10.49 0.28
CA ILE A 114 9.80 9.28 1.08
C ILE A 114 9.92 9.66 2.55
N ARG A 115 9.18 8.96 3.40
CA ARG A 115 9.23 9.14 4.85
C ARG A 115 9.48 7.85 5.60
N THR A 116 10.01 7.99 6.80
CA THR A 116 10.05 6.90 7.79
C THR A 116 8.81 7.05 8.67
N ILE A 117 8.10 5.96 8.90
CA ILE A 117 6.94 5.89 9.77
C ILE A 117 7.23 4.95 10.94
N HIS A 118 6.84 5.35 12.15
CA HIS A 118 6.95 4.49 13.32
C HIS A 118 5.73 3.58 13.42
N PRO A 119 5.88 2.40 14.04
CA PRO A 119 4.75 1.50 14.22
C PRO A 119 3.57 2.12 14.96
N ASP A 120 3.84 3.04 15.88
CA ASP A 120 2.83 3.75 16.66
C ASP A 120 1.97 4.70 15.79
N ASP A 121 2.47 5.05 14.60
CA ASP A 121 1.75 5.85 13.61
C ASP A 121 0.85 4.99 12.69
N LEU A 122 1.01 3.66 12.71
CA LEU A 122 0.22 2.75 11.90
C LEU A 122 -1.06 2.35 12.62
N LEU A 123 -2.20 2.71 12.03
CA LEU A 123 -3.50 2.25 12.47
C LEU A 123 -3.92 1.08 11.57
N ASN A 124 -3.91 -0.12 12.15
CA ASN A 124 -4.33 -1.35 11.46
C ASN A 124 -5.76 -1.19 10.88
N ALA A 125 -5.97 -1.55 9.61
CA ALA A 125 -7.28 -1.50 8.93
C ALA A 125 -8.32 -2.50 9.45
N THR A 126 -8.14 -3.08 10.64
CA THR A 126 -9.16 -3.92 11.27
C THR A 126 -10.46 -3.15 11.59
N SER A 127 -10.52 -1.84 11.32
CA SER A 127 -11.79 -1.15 11.09
C SER A 127 -12.47 -1.71 9.84
N ARG A 128 -13.23 -2.79 10.03
CA ARG A 128 -14.03 -3.55 9.06
C ARG A 128 -14.88 -2.70 8.07
N GLY A 129 -15.02 -1.39 8.30
CA GLY A 129 -15.71 -0.45 7.39
C GLY A 129 -14.84 0.20 6.30
N LEU A 130 -13.50 0.27 6.44
CA LEU A 130 -12.66 0.95 5.44
C LEU A 130 -12.55 0.17 4.13
N SER A 131 -12.38 -1.16 4.22
CA SER A 131 -12.17 -1.99 3.02
C SER A 131 -13.45 -2.22 2.21
N GLU A 132 -14.64 -1.98 2.78
CA GLU A 132 -15.92 -2.07 2.04
C GLU A 132 -16.28 -0.77 1.32
N SER A 133 -15.85 0.38 1.84
CA SER A 133 -16.13 1.70 1.22
C SER A 133 -14.99 2.24 0.35
N ARG A 134 -13.75 1.77 0.56
CA ARG A 134 -12.55 2.21 -0.18
C ARG A 134 -11.70 1.00 -0.59
N PRO A 135 -11.99 0.37 -1.74
CA PRO A 135 -11.13 -0.68 -2.28
C PRO A 135 -9.69 -0.17 -2.44
N PHE A 136 -8.71 -1.06 -2.31
CA PHE A 136 -7.26 -0.78 -2.38
C PHE A 136 -6.62 -0.09 -1.16
N LEU A 137 -7.31 0.03 -0.02
CA LEU A 137 -6.66 0.43 1.24
C LEU A 137 -6.41 -0.79 2.16
N SER A 138 -5.24 -0.80 2.79
CA SER A 138 -4.78 -1.81 3.77
C SER A 138 -4.68 -1.28 5.20
N GLY A 139 -4.81 0.04 5.39
CA GLY A 139 -4.49 0.70 6.65
C GLY A 139 -4.78 2.20 6.63
N LEU A 140 -4.66 2.80 7.80
CA LEU A 140 -4.42 4.22 7.95
C LEU A 140 -3.05 4.43 8.58
N ALA A 141 -2.42 5.53 8.23
CA ALA A 141 -1.17 6.00 8.79
C ALA A 141 -1.35 7.43 9.26
N LYS A 142 -0.87 7.74 10.47
CA LYS A 142 -0.79 9.12 10.95
C LYS A 142 0.47 9.76 10.40
N ILE A 143 0.33 10.85 9.66
CA ILE A 143 1.42 11.59 9.01
C ILE A 143 1.20 13.07 9.29
N GLU A 144 2.10 13.71 10.04
CA GLU A 144 1.98 15.13 10.41
C GLU A 144 0.61 15.49 11.01
N GLU A 145 0.13 14.68 11.97
CA GLU A 145 -1.21 14.84 12.57
C GLU A 145 -2.41 14.60 11.64
N ARG A 146 -2.19 14.21 10.38
CA ARG A 146 -3.24 13.88 9.42
C ARG A 146 -3.32 12.38 9.22
N MET A 147 -4.53 11.87 9.02
CA MET A 147 -4.75 10.47 8.66
C MET A 147 -4.59 10.31 7.14
N SER A 148 -3.74 9.38 6.74
CA SER A 148 -3.47 9.05 5.34
C SER A 148 -3.78 7.57 5.11
N GLY A 149 -4.36 7.23 3.96
CA GLY A 149 -4.66 5.84 3.60
C GLY A 149 -3.40 5.10 3.16
N MET A 150 -3.20 3.86 3.63
CA MET A 150 -2.18 2.98 3.10
C MET A 150 -2.71 2.18 1.91
N VAL A 151 -2.05 2.30 0.76
CA VAL A 151 -2.40 1.55 -0.45
C VAL A 151 -2.04 0.07 -0.30
N ASP A 152 -3.02 -0.79 -0.54
CA ASP A 152 -2.87 -2.24 -0.65
C ASP A 152 -2.39 -2.60 -2.06
N VAL A 153 -1.07 -2.68 -2.23
CA VAL A 153 -0.44 -3.00 -3.51
C VAL A 153 -0.84 -4.39 -4.01
N GLN A 154 -1.06 -5.35 -3.11
CA GLN A 154 -1.43 -6.71 -3.51
C GLN A 154 -2.85 -6.75 -4.09
N LYS A 155 -3.82 -6.09 -3.44
CA LYS A 155 -5.18 -5.93 -4.01
C LYS A 155 -5.17 -5.19 -5.35
N LEU A 156 -4.31 -4.17 -5.48
CA LEU A 156 -4.19 -3.44 -6.74
C LEU A 156 -3.65 -4.34 -7.86
N LEU A 157 -2.60 -5.11 -7.61
CA LEU A 157 -2.01 -6.01 -8.60
C LEU A 157 -2.95 -7.17 -8.97
N ALA A 158 -3.76 -7.66 -8.04
CA ALA A 158 -4.79 -8.66 -8.33
C ALA A 158 -5.85 -8.17 -9.34
N CYS A 159 -6.11 -6.86 -9.41
CA CYS A 159 -7.01 -6.27 -10.42
C CYS A 159 -6.41 -6.34 -11.84
N VAL A 160 -5.07 -6.34 -11.94
CA VAL A 160 -4.34 -6.31 -13.20
C VAL A 160 -4.18 -7.70 -13.81
N GLU A 161 -4.00 -8.74 -13.00
CA GLU A 161 -3.84 -10.13 -13.49
C GLU A 161 -5.02 -10.64 -14.30
N GLY A 162 -6.23 -10.14 -14.04
CA GLY A 162 -7.42 -10.53 -14.79
C GLY A 162 -7.47 -10.03 -16.24
N VAL A 163 -6.51 -9.21 -16.68
CA VAL A 163 -6.60 -8.42 -17.92
C VAL A 163 -5.51 -8.75 -18.95
N LEU A 164 -4.35 -9.22 -18.51
CA LEU A 164 -3.16 -9.40 -19.37
C LEU A 164 -2.79 -10.87 -19.65
N ASN A 165 -3.69 -11.81 -19.37
CA ASN A 165 -3.55 -13.23 -19.71
C ASN A 165 -4.35 -13.62 -20.95
#